data_AF-A8GPT1-F1
#
_entry.id   AF-A8GPT1-F1
#
_cell.length_a   1.000
_cell.length_b   1.000
_cell.length_c   1.000
_cell.angle_alpha   90.00
_cell.angle_beta   90.00
_cell.angle_gamma   90.00
#
_symmetry.space_group_name_H-M   'P 1'
#
loop_
_entity.id
_entity.type
_entity.pdbx_description
1 polymer ?
#
loop_
_entity_poly.entity_id
_entity_poly.type
_entity_poly.pdbx_seq_one_letter_code
_entity_poly.pdbx_strand_id
1 'polypeptide(L)'
;MQANLTLPAINLAEIQDNLPYHKVKITGQFLPNKDIYLYGRRSMSSEKDGYYLVTPFKTIEDKVILVARGWFSNRNKNIITQATNDQPHEIIGVTMPSEKTRIYLPANDIKNKVWLTLDLKEASQTLELNLENFYIITEGQDISNLDILLPLSINDLAAIRNDHLEYALTWFGLAISLIVIYMIYQRRYMAVDVIPRLDRWIQKNN
;
A
#
# COMPACT_ATOMS: atom_id res chain seq x y z
N MET A 1 -7.00 11.83 -4.22
CA MET A 1 -5.90 10.86 -4.44
C MET A 1 -5.65 10.67 -5.93
N GLN A 2 -6.61 10.21 -6.73
CA GLN A 2 -6.38 9.97 -8.17
C GLN A 2 -6.13 11.24 -9.02
N ALA A 3 -6.76 12.37 -8.71
CA ALA A 3 -6.64 13.60 -9.52
C ALA A 3 -5.21 14.18 -9.60
N ASN A 4 -4.38 13.99 -8.58
CA ASN A 4 -3.02 14.56 -8.54
C ASN A 4 -1.98 13.64 -9.19
N LEU A 5 -2.32 12.37 -9.42
CA LEU A 5 -1.46 11.40 -10.10
C LEU A 5 -1.47 11.58 -11.62
N THR A 6 -2.53 12.21 -12.15
CA THR A 6 -2.70 12.49 -13.59
C THR A 6 -2.15 13.85 -14.01
N LEU A 7 -1.72 14.69 -13.05
CA LEU A 7 -1.12 15.98 -13.34
C LEU A 7 0.32 15.81 -13.86
N PRO A 8 0.84 16.77 -14.67
CA PRO A 8 2.25 16.77 -15.05
C PRO A 8 3.15 16.80 -13.81
N ALA A 9 4.34 16.22 -13.94
CA ALA A 9 5.32 16.22 -12.85
C ALA A 9 5.77 17.65 -12.55
N ILE A 10 5.71 18.02 -11.28
CA ILE A 10 6.12 19.34 -10.79
C ILE A 10 7.55 19.24 -10.23
N ASN A 11 8.36 20.28 -10.35
CA ASN A 11 9.68 20.29 -9.73
C ASN A 11 9.53 20.30 -8.20
N LEU A 12 10.37 19.54 -7.49
CA LEU A 12 10.29 19.49 -6.03
C LEU A 12 10.47 20.87 -5.36
N ALA A 13 11.27 21.77 -5.96
CA ALA A 13 11.43 23.15 -5.48
C ALA A 13 10.11 23.94 -5.41
N GLU A 14 9.14 23.59 -6.25
CA GLU A 14 7.87 24.31 -6.39
C GLU A 14 6.79 23.81 -5.40
N ILE A 15 7.11 22.80 -4.60
CA ILE A 15 6.16 22.17 -3.67
C ILE A 15 6.42 22.71 -2.26
N GLN A 16 5.46 23.49 -1.76
CA GLN A 16 5.41 23.92 -0.36
C GLN A 16 4.99 22.73 0.51
N ASP A 17 5.81 22.38 1.51
CA ASP A 17 5.58 21.42 2.60
C ASP A 17 4.62 20.25 2.34
N ASN A 18 5.21 19.06 2.22
CA ASN A 18 4.63 17.79 2.68
C ASN A 18 3.28 17.37 2.03
N LEU A 19 3.23 17.36 0.71
CA LEU A 19 2.07 16.89 -0.05
C LEU A 19 2.29 15.45 -0.53
N PRO A 20 1.79 14.43 0.19
CA PRO A 20 1.77 13.06 -0.32
C PRO A 20 0.92 12.98 -1.59
N TYR A 21 1.18 11.98 -2.42
CA TYR A 21 0.43 11.65 -3.63
C TYR A 21 0.52 12.69 -4.75
N HIS A 22 1.70 13.30 -4.94
CA HIS A 22 1.96 14.25 -6.03
C HIS A 22 3.02 13.69 -6.97
N LYS A 23 2.80 13.89 -8.27
CA LYS A 23 3.78 13.57 -9.28
C LYS A 23 4.89 14.63 -9.27
N VAL A 24 6.12 14.20 -9.04
CA VAL A 24 7.28 15.07 -8.87
C VAL A 24 8.40 14.67 -9.81
N LYS A 25 9.22 15.66 -10.14
CA LYS A 25 10.46 15.51 -10.90
C LYS A 25 11.62 15.98 -10.04
N ILE A 26 12.61 15.12 -9.84
CA ILE A 26 13.83 15.42 -9.07
C ILE A 26 15.07 15.10 -9.90
N THR A 27 16.14 15.86 -9.68
CA THR A 27 17.45 15.63 -10.29
C THR A 27 18.50 15.57 -9.19
N GLY A 28 19.48 14.69 -9.32
CA GLY A 28 20.43 14.40 -8.24
C GLY A 28 21.17 13.08 -8.44
N GLN A 29 21.68 12.50 -7.36
CA GLN A 29 22.46 11.27 -7.41
C GLN A 29 22.02 10.30 -6.31
N PHE A 30 22.08 9.00 -6.60
CA PHE A 30 21.86 7.99 -5.58
C PHE A 30 23.07 7.92 -4.64
N LEU A 31 22.82 7.75 -3.34
CA LEU A 31 23.88 7.54 -2.37
C LEU A 31 24.27 6.05 -2.36
N PRO A 32 25.51 5.70 -2.73
CA PRO A 32 25.95 4.32 -2.85
C PRO A 32 25.96 3.61 -1.49
N ASN A 33 25.84 2.28 -1.52
CA ASN A 33 25.93 1.38 -0.36
C ASN A 33 24.86 1.57 0.73
N LYS A 34 23.88 2.44 0.53
CA LYS A 34 22.79 2.74 1.48
C LYS A 34 21.42 2.17 1.03
N ASP A 35 21.43 1.17 0.15
CA ASP A 35 20.21 0.50 -0.31
C ASP A 35 19.46 -0.20 0.83
N ILE A 36 18.14 -0.15 0.75
CA ILE A 36 17.15 -0.84 1.58
C ILE A 36 16.36 -1.80 0.70
N TYR A 37 16.13 -3.01 1.18
CA TYR A 37 15.27 -4.01 0.54
C TYR A 37 13.93 -4.05 1.25
N LEU A 38 12.98 -3.24 0.77
CA LEU A 38 11.64 -3.17 1.32
C LEU A 38 10.83 -4.37 0.82
N TYR A 39 10.51 -5.29 1.71
CA TYR A 39 9.72 -6.47 1.42
C TYR A 39 8.34 -6.09 0.88
N GLY A 40 7.94 -6.72 -0.22
CA GLY A 40 6.65 -6.44 -0.79
C GLY A 40 6.29 -7.42 -1.89
N ARG A 41 5.00 -7.80 -1.91
CA ARG A 41 4.47 -8.66 -2.97
C ARG A 41 4.00 -7.82 -4.14
N ARG A 42 4.43 -8.19 -5.35
CA ARG A 42 3.87 -7.64 -6.57
C ARG A 42 2.77 -8.55 -7.10
N SER A 43 1.53 -8.09 -7.11
CA SER A 43 0.36 -8.89 -7.52
C SER A 43 0.43 -9.42 -8.96
N MET A 44 1.19 -8.76 -9.84
CA MET A 44 1.34 -9.14 -11.26
C MET A 44 2.60 -9.97 -11.55
N SER A 45 3.44 -10.25 -10.55
CA SER A 45 4.61 -11.12 -10.73
C SER A 45 4.23 -12.58 -10.53
N SER A 46 4.77 -13.49 -11.36
CA SER A 46 4.67 -14.93 -11.13
C SER A 46 5.37 -15.35 -9.83
N GLU A 47 6.35 -14.56 -9.40
CA GLU A 47 7.07 -14.72 -8.15
C GLU A 47 6.48 -13.83 -7.06
N LYS A 48 6.04 -14.47 -5.96
CA LYS A 48 5.36 -13.80 -4.85
C LYS A 48 6.32 -13.29 -3.76
N ASP A 49 7.61 -13.59 -3.87
CA ASP A 49 8.62 -13.27 -2.86
C ASP A 49 9.70 -12.35 -3.46
N GLY A 50 9.80 -11.14 -2.94
CA GLY A 50 10.74 -10.15 -3.44
C GLY A 50 10.67 -8.84 -2.69
N TYR A 51 11.41 -7.87 -3.22
CA TYR A 51 11.64 -6.59 -2.54
C TYR A 51 11.56 -5.45 -3.53
N TYR A 52 11.12 -4.31 -3.02
CA TYR A 52 11.37 -3.01 -3.63
C TYR A 52 12.78 -2.56 -3.27
N LEU A 53 13.57 -2.21 -4.27
CA LEU A 53 14.86 -1.57 -4.08
C LEU A 53 14.62 -0.10 -3.72
N VAL A 54 14.96 0.29 -2.51
CA VAL A 54 14.84 1.66 -2.03
C VAL A 54 16.25 2.21 -1.80
N THR A 55 16.60 3.30 -2.47
CA THR A 55 17.93 3.93 -2.38
C THR A 55 17.77 5.40 -1.99
N PRO A 56 18.56 5.92 -1.04
CA PRO A 56 18.59 7.36 -0.76
C PRO A 56 19.11 8.13 -1.97
N PHE A 57 18.44 9.22 -2.28
CA PHE A 57 18.73 10.08 -3.41
C PHE A 57 18.99 11.49 -2.91
N LYS A 58 20.19 12.00 -3.21
CA LYS A 58 20.59 13.37 -2.89
C LYS A 58 20.27 14.27 -4.07
N THR A 59 19.32 15.17 -3.89
CA THR A 59 18.89 16.12 -4.91
C THR A 59 19.95 17.21 -5.13
N ILE A 60 19.87 17.91 -6.27
CA ILE A 60 20.69 19.11 -6.54
C ILE A 60 20.43 20.26 -5.55
N GLU A 61 19.31 20.22 -4.82
CA GLU A 61 18.95 21.15 -3.74
C GLU A 61 19.48 20.71 -2.37
N ASP A 62 20.37 19.71 -2.33
CA ASP A 62 20.97 19.15 -1.11
C ASP A 62 19.99 18.40 -0.18
N LYS A 63 18.73 18.22 -0.59
CA LYS A 63 17.74 17.38 0.12
C LYS A 63 18.00 15.90 -0.13
N VAL A 64 17.79 15.06 0.89
CA VAL A 64 17.95 13.60 0.79
C VAL A 64 16.60 12.92 0.93
N ILE A 65 16.22 12.12 -0.06
CA ILE A 65 14.89 11.50 -0.17
C ILE A 65 15.07 10.01 -0.46
N LEU A 66 14.26 9.15 0.17
CA LEU A 66 14.24 7.74 -0.21
C LEU A 66 13.46 7.55 -1.51
N VAL A 67 14.03 6.79 -2.44
CA VAL A 67 13.39 6.51 -3.73
C VAL A 67 13.26 5.00 -3.91
N ALA A 68 12.03 4.51 -4.04
CA ALA A 68 11.72 3.15 -4.44
C ALA A 68 11.82 3.06 -5.97
N ARG A 69 12.86 2.36 -6.44
CA ARG A 69 13.34 2.35 -7.83
C ARG A 69 12.68 1.31 -8.72
N GLY A 70 12.32 0.18 -8.12
CA GLY A 70 11.92 -1.02 -8.84
C GLY A 70 11.67 -2.18 -7.89
N TRP A 71 11.05 -3.23 -8.40
CA TRP A 71 10.84 -4.48 -7.67
C TRP A 71 11.72 -5.60 -8.26
N PHE A 72 12.33 -6.42 -7.41
CA PHE A 72 13.10 -7.58 -7.85
C PHE A 72 12.78 -8.81 -7.01
N SER A 73 12.91 -9.99 -7.61
CA SER A 73 12.74 -11.27 -6.92
C SER A 73 13.83 -11.48 -5.88
N ASN A 74 13.49 -12.11 -4.76
CA ASN A 74 14.45 -12.53 -3.74
C ASN A 74 15.63 -13.36 -4.32
N ARG A 75 15.40 -14.11 -5.42
CA ARG A 75 16.45 -14.88 -6.12
C ARG A 75 17.57 -14.00 -6.68
N ASN A 76 17.27 -12.74 -6.99
CA ASN A 76 18.20 -11.79 -7.60
C ASN A 76 18.89 -10.87 -6.58
N LYS A 77 18.69 -11.11 -5.27
CA LYS A 77 19.23 -10.26 -4.19
C LYS A 77 20.75 -10.10 -4.23
N ASN A 78 21.49 -11.11 -4.68
CA ASN A 78 22.95 -11.06 -4.76
C ASN A 78 23.47 -10.26 -5.96
N ILE A 79 22.61 -10.00 -6.96
CA ILE A 79 22.96 -9.30 -8.20
C ILE A 79 22.63 -7.80 -8.08
N ILE A 80 21.60 -7.46 -7.31
CA ILE A 80 21.06 -6.11 -7.20
C ILE A 80 22.04 -5.11 -6.58
N THR A 81 23.06 -5.56 -5.86
CA THR A 81 24.06 -4.71 -5.19
C THR A 81 24.88 -3.84 -6.17
N GLN A 82 24.82 -4.13 -7.47
CA GLN A 82 25.48 -3.35 -8.53
C GLN A 82 24.60 -2.24 -9.13
N ALA A 83 23.36 -2.05 -8.64
CA ALA A 83 22.39 -1.15 -9.25
C ALA A 83 22.68 0.34 -9.04
N THR A 84 23.52 0.70 -8.07
CA THR A 84 23.72 2.11 -7.67
C THR A 84 25.03 2.64 -8.23
N ASN A 85 24.96 3.72 -9.01
CA ASN A 85 26.10 4.45 -9.53
C ASN A 85 26.02 5.94 -9.11
N ASP A 86 27.16 6.60 -9.06
CA ASP A 86 27.28 8.01 -8.62
C ASP A 86 26.96 9.02 -9.73
N GLN A 87 26.29 8.60 -10.80
CA GLN A 87 25.96 9.48 -11.91
C GLN A 87 24.75 10.37 -11.59
N PRO A 88 24.67 11.59 -12.14
CA PRO A 88 23.46 12.39 -12.09
C PRO A 88 22.30 11.70 -12.81
N HIS A 89 21.16 11.65 -12.14
CA HIS A 89 19.93 11.04 -12.60
C HIS A 89 18.77 12.02 -12.50
N GLU A 90 17.84 11.89 -13.43
CA GLU A 90 16.55 12.55 -13.41
C GLU A 90 15.47 11.50 -13.12
N ILE A 91 14.68 11.73 -12.09
CA ILE A 91 13.68 10.79 -11.61
C ILE A 91 12.31 11.45 -11.64
N ILE A 92 11.36 10.74 -12.25
CA ILE A 92 9.94 11.07 -12.19
C ILE A 92 9.25 10.02 -11.32
N GLY A 93 8.44 10.46 -10.38
CA GLY A 93 7.76 9.55 -9.46
C GLY A 93 6.66 10.23 -8.67
N VAL A 94 6.10 9.53 -7.70
CA VAL A 94 5.04 10.02 -6.83
C VAL A 94 5.49 10.05 -5.38
N THR A 95 5.24 11.18 -4.71
CA THR A 95 5.51 11.33 -3.29
C THR A 95 4.56 10.46 -2.47
N MET A 96 5.10 9.83 -1.43
CA MET A 96 4.37 8.97 -0.51
C MET A 96 4.71 9.38 0.92
N PRO A 97 3.71 9.41 1.82
CA PRO A 97 3.95 9.78 3.21
C PRO A 97 4.78 8.71 3.92
N SER A 98 5.50 9.07 4.99
CA SER A 98 6.13 8.08 5.87
C SER A 98 5.14 7.01 6.29
N GLU A 99 5.55 5.74 6.22
CA GLU A 99 4.78 4.67 6.81
C GLU A 99 4.85 4.75 8.35
N LYS A 100 3.90 4.10 9.02
CA LYS A 100 3.87 4.01 10.47
C LYS A 100 4.19 2.59 10.88
N THR A 101 5.24 2.42 11.69
CA THR A 101 5.50 1.15 12.37
C THR A 101 4.34 0.83 13.32
N ARG A 102 3.91 -0.43 13.32
CA ARG A 102 2.78 -0.90 14.12
C ARG A 102 3.24 -2.05 15.00
N ILE A 103 2.71 -2.12 16.21
CA ILE A 103 3.14 -3.06 17.26
C ILE A 103 3.02 -4.54 16.82
N TYR A 104 2.09 -4.83 15.91
CA TYR A 104 1.84 -6.18 15.40
C TYR A 104 2.64 -6.56 14.15
N LEU A 105 3.43 -5.64 13.59
CA LEU A 105 4.37 -5.95 12.53
C LEU A 105 5.74 -6.31 13.16
N PRO A 106 6.44 -7.33 12.63
CA PRO A 106 7.82 -7.58 13.02
C PRO A 106 8.69 -6.34 12.75
N ALA A 107 9.73 -6.15 13.56
CA ALA A 107 10.70 -5.08 13.35
C ALA A 107 11.51 -5.30 12.05
N ASN A 108 12.05 -4.21 11.51
CA ASN A 108 12.94 -4.25 10.36
C ASN A 108 14.25 -5.00 10.70
N ASP A 109 14.74 -5.80 9.76
CA ASP A 109 16.05 -6.45 9.86
C ASP A 109 17.13 -5.53 9.28
N ILE A 110 17.63 -4.67 10.16
CA ILE A 110 18.65 -3.66 9.83
C ILE A 110 19.94 -4.32 9.32
N LYS A 111 20.33 -5.46 9.91
CA LYS A 111 21.59 -6.16 9.60
C LYS A 111 21.58 -6.67 8.17
N ASN A 112 20.47 -7.26 7.73
CA ASN A 112 20.31 -7.79 6.37
C ASN A 112 19.71 -6.78 5.39
N LYS A 113 19.52 -5.53 5.82
CA LYS A 113 18.90 -4.43 5.06
C LYS A 113 17.48 -4.78 4.59
N VAL A 114 16.77 -5.69 5.27
CA VAL A 114 15.42 -6.11 4.90
C VAL A 114 14.40 -5.38 5.75
N TRP A 115 13.55 -4.61 5.11
CA TRP A 115 12.57 -3.76 5.77
C TRP A 115 11.16 -4.27 5.45
N LEU A 116 10.25 -4.21 6.41
CA LEU A 116 8.83 -4.51 6.23
C LEU A 116 7.99 -3.24 6.16
N THR A 117 8.45 -2.16 6.82
CA THR A 117 7.80 -0.86 6.81
C THR A 117 8.81 0.24 6.60
N LEU A 118 8.47 1.23 5.79
CA LEU A 118 9.32 2.37 5.49
C LEU A 118 9.00 3.58 6.40
N ASP A 119 9.25 3.43 7.69
CA ASP A 119 9.21 4.55 8.64
C ASP A 119 10.45 5.44 8.41
N LEU A 120 10.22 6.67 7.94
CA LEU A 120 11.30 7.57 7.56
C LEU A 120 12.12 8.06 8.74
N LYS A 121 11.56 8.03 9.95
CA LYS A 121 12.27 8.40 11.17
C LYS A 121 13.26 7.30 11.56
N GLU A 122 12.83 6.04 11.47
CA GLU A 122 13.69 4.88 11.64
C GLU A 122 14.77 4.80 10.54
N ALA A 123 14.40 5.11 9.29
CA ALA A 123 15.33 5.15 8.16
C ALA A 123 16.38 6.26 8.31
N SER A 124 15.97 7.44 8.75
CA SER A 124 16.88 8.56 9.00
C SER A 124 17.93 8.20 10.06
N GLN A 125 17.50 7.56 11.15
CA GLN A 125 18.40 7.11 12.21
C GLN A 125 19.33 5.99 11.74
N THR A 126 18.79 4.98 11.05
CA THR A 126 19.55 3.80 10.61
C THR A 126 20.60 4.15 9.56
N LEU A 127 20.25 5.03 8.61
CA LEU A 127 21.14 5.41 7.52
C LEU A 127 22.05 6.58 7.88
N GLU A 128 21.83 7.21 9.04
CA GLU A 128 22.52 8.44 9.49
C GLU A 128 22.39 9.57 8.45
N LEU A 129 21.15 9.78 7.98
CA LEU A 129 20.82 10.78 6.95
C LEU A 129 19.70 11.69 7.43
N ASN A 130 19.77 12.98 7.06
CA ASN A 130 18.66 13.91 7.23
C ASN A 130 17.67 13.71 6.07
N LEU A 131 16.63 12.89 6.29
CA LEU A 131 15.66 12.55 5.27
C LEU A 131 14.47 13.52 5.28
N GLU A 132 13.93 13.79 4.09
CA GLU A 132 12.62 14.43 3.97
C GLU A 132 11.48 13.58 4.57
N ASN A 133 10.37 14.22 4.92
CA ASN A 133 9.21 13.57 5.56
C ASN A 133 8.34 12.72 4.61
N PHE A 134 8.79 12.50 3.38
CA PHE A 134 8.15 11.68 2.36
C PHE A 134 9.21 10.89 1.58
N TYR A 135 8.79 9.81 0.94
CA TYR A 135 9.60 9.06 -0.02
C TYR A 135 8.97 9.13 -1.40
N ILE A 136 9.68 8.68 -2.43
CA ILE A 136 9.21 8.70 -3.82
C ILE A 136 9.15 7.28 -4.36
N ILE A 137 8.07 6.95 -5.04
CA ILE A 137 7.96 5.74 -5.86
C ILE A 137 8.18 6.15 -7.32
N THR A 138 9.19 5.58 -7.98
CA THR A 138 9.48 5.91 -9.38
C THR A 138 8.37 5.46 -10.31
N GLU A 139 8.19 6.18 -11.41
CA GLU A 139 7.35 5.75 -12.51
C GLU A 139 8.22 5.24 -13.65
N GLY A 140 7.98 3.99 -14.07
CA GLY A 140 8.68 3.41 -15.22
C GLY A 140 9.95 2.66 -14.84
N GLN A 141 10.83 2.49 -15.82
CA GLN A 141 12.03 1.66 -15.70
C GLN A 141 13.15 2.39 -14.97
N ASP A 142 13.85 1.66 -14.11
CA ASP A 142 14.99 2.21 -13.38
C ASP A 142 16.17 2.49 -14.32
N ILE A 143 16.95 3.50 -13.96
CA ILE A 143 18.05 4.04 -14.78
C ILE A 143 19.29 3.13 -14.75
N SER A 144 19.36 2.15 -13.85
CA SER A 144 20.45 1.15 -13.85
C SER A 144 20.40 0.19 -15.03
N ASN A 145 19.32 0.18 -15.83
CA ASN A 145 19.11 -0.74 -16.96
C ASN A 145 19.28 -2.22 -16.58
N LEU A 146 19.07 -2.56 -15.31
CA LEU A 146 19.07 -3.95 -14.86
C LEU A 146 17.72 -4.59 -15.22
N ASP A 147 17.72 -5.53 -16.16
CA ASP A 147 16.52 -6.28 -16.56
C ASP A 147 15.85 -7.03 -15.39
N ILE A 148 16.63 -7.31 -14.33
CA ILE A 148 16.13 -7.96 -13.11
C ILE A 148 15.28 -7.03 -12.22
N LEU A 149 15.38 -5.72 -12.43
CA LEU A 149 14.68 -4.71 -11.65
C LEU A 149 13.43 -4.28 -12.41
N LEU A 150 12.30 -4.88 -12.03
CA LEU A 150 11.04 -4.66 -12.71
C LEU A 150 10.51 -3.24 -12.41
N PRO A 151 10.07 -2.50 -13.44
CA PRO A 151 9.60 -1.12 -13.31
C PRO A 151 8.40 -1.03 -12.38
N LEU A 152 8.27 0.07 -11.66
CA LEU A 152 7.08 0.34 -10.84
C LEU A 152 6.03 1.05 -11.68
N SER A 153 4.76 0.68 -11.47
CA SER A 153 3.64 1.39 -12.07
C SER A 153 2.79 1.99 -10.98
N ILE A 154 2.61 3.31 -11.02
CA ILE A 154 1.71 4.03 -10.10
C ILE A 154 0.25 3.60 -10.36
N ASN A 155 -0.07 3.10 -11.55
CA ASN A 155 -1.39 2.52 -11.82
C ASN A 155 -1.67 1.31 -10.93
N ASP A 156 -0.64 0.56 -10.52
CA ASP A 156 -0.80 -0.54 -9.55
C ASP A 156 -1.17 -0.02 -8.15
N LEU A 157 -0.78 1.22 -7.80
CA LEU A 157 -1.16 1.90 -6.55
C LEU A 157 -2.56 2.53 -6.63
N ALA A 158 -2.95 3.04 -7.80
CA ALA A 158 -4.26 3.64 -8.05
C ALA A 158 -5.37 2.60 -8.26
N ALA A 159 -5.00 1.37 -8.63
CA ALA A 159 -5.89 0.23 -8.81
C ALA A 159 -6.23 -0.48 -7.48
N ILE A 160 -6.28 0.26 -6.35
CA ILE A 160 -7.01 -0.22 -5.18
C ILE A 160 -8.46 -0.36 -5.62
N ARG A 161 -8.88 -1.62 -5.83
CA ARG A 161 -10.25 -1.98 -6.18
C ARG A 161 -11.17 -1.34 -5.14
N ASN A 162 -11.95 -0.36 -5.58
CA ASN A 162 -12.91 0.32 -4.71
C ASN A 162 -14.14 -0.56 -4.55
N ASP A 163 -13.97 -1.68 -3.84
CA ASP A 163 -15.02 -2.69 -3.64
C ASP A 163 -16.05 -2.30 -2.59
N HIS A 164 -16.04 -1.05 -2.12
CA HIS A 164 -16.94 -0.59 -1.06
C HIS A 164 -18.42 -0.79 -1.45
N LEU A 165 -18.75 -0.70 -2.73
CA LEU A 165 -20.10 -0.99 -3.23
C LEU A 165 -20.44 -2.49 -3.13
N GLU A 166 -19.51 -3.38 -3.50
CA GLU A 166 -19.72 -4.84 -3.44
C GLU A 166 -19.89 -5.32 -1.99
N TYR A 167 -19.07 -4.80 -1.09
CA TYR A 167 -19.20 -5.06 0.34
C TYR A 167 -20.52 -4.51 0.89
N ALA A 168 -20.89 -3.27 0.54
CA ALA A 168 -22.16 -2.69 0.95
C ALA A 168 -23.34 -3.55 0.50
N LEU A 169 -23.35 -3.98 -0.77
CA LEU A 169 -24.40 -4.86 -1.31
C LEU A 169 -24.48 -6.19 -0.55
N THR A 170 -23.35 -6.78 -0.20
CA THR A 170 -23.29 -8.01 0.61
C THR A 170 -23.92 -7.79 1.99
N TRP A 171 -23.54 -6.70 2.68
CA TRP A 171 -24.07 -6.38 4.01
C TRP A 171 -25.57 -6.06 3.99
N PHE A 172 -26.04 -5.27 3.02
CA PHE A 172 -27.46 -4.98 2.85
C PHE A 172 -28.25 -6.24 2.45
N GLY A 173 -27.69 -7.10 1.60
CA GLY A 173 -28.29 -8.39 1.23
C GLY A 173 -28.46 -9.33 2.42
N LEU A 174 -27.46 -9.42 3.31
CA LEU A 174 -27.55 -10.17 4.56
C LEU A 174 -28.60 -9.56 5.50
N ALA A 175 -28.65 -8.24 5.65
CA ALA A 175 -29.65 -7.56 6.47
C ALA A 175 -31.09 -7.83 5.98
N ILE A 176 -31.33 -7.73 4.67
CA ILE A 176 -32.64 -8.05 4.07
C ILE A 176 -33.01 -9.51 4.29
N SER A 177 -32.06 -10.43 4.12
CA SER A 177 -32.30 -11.87 4.35
C SER A 177 -32.72 -12.14 5.80
N LEU A 178 -32.05 -11.52 6.77
CA LEU A 178 -32.43 -11.61 8.19
C LEU A 178 -33.83 -11.04 8.46
N ILE A 179 -34.17 -9.90 7.86
CA ILE A 179 -35.51 -9.30 7.97
C ILE A 179 -36.58 -10.25 7.43
N VAL A 180 -36.34 -10.89 6.27
CA VAL A 180 -37.26 -11.87 5.68
C VAL A 180 -37.44 -13.08 6.57
N ILE A 181 -36.34 -13.66 7.08
CA ILE A 181 -36.39 -14.81 8.00
C ILE A 181 -37.17 -14.44 9.27
N TYR A 182 -36.91 -13.27 9.84
CA TYR A 182 -37.60 -12.77 11.02
C TYR A 182 -39.11 -12.59 10.78
N MET A 183 -39.51 -12.01 9.65
CA MET A 183 -40.93 -11.87 9.29
C MET A 183 -41.63 -13.21 9.10
N ILE A 184 -40.98 -14.20 8.47
CA ILE A 184 -41.52 -15.56 8.31
C ILE A 184 -41.66 -16.23 9.68
N TYR A 185 -40.65 -16.11 10.53
CA TYR A 185 -40.67 -16.63 11.90
C TYR A 185 -41.84 -16.04 12.70
N GLN A 186 -41.99 -14.71 12.72
CA GLN A 186 -43.07 -14.03 13.42
C GLN A 186 -44.46 -14.43 12.91
N ARG A 187 -44.64 -14.52 11.59
CA ARG A 187 -45.91 -14.98 10.99
C ARG A 187 -46.27 -16.41 11.41
N ARG A 188 -45.29 -17.30 11.48
CA ARG A 188 -45.49 -18.69 11.94
C ARG A 188 -45.78 -18.76 13.44
N TYR A 189 -45.10 -17.96 14.25
CA TYR A 189 -45.32 -17.90 15.70
C TYR A 189 -46.75 -17.43 16.02
N MET A 190 -47.20 -16.37 15.36
CA MET A 190 -48.56 -15.84 15.53
C MET A 190 -49.64 -16.81 15.02
N ALA A 191 -49.37 -17.61 13.99
CA ALA A 191 -50.29 -18.65 13.52
C ALA A 191 -50.41 -19.84 14.49
N VAL A 192 -49.35 -20.16 15.23
CA VAL A 192 -49.31 -21.26 16.20
C VAL A 192 -49.99 -20.90 17.52
N ASP A 193 -50.04 -19.63 17.93
CA ASP A 193 -50.67 -19.21 19.20
C ASP A 193 -52.18 -18.95 19.13
N VAL A 194 -52.75 -18.81 17.93
CA VAL A 194 -54.20 -18.55 17.74
C VAL A 194 -55.03 -19.85 17.84
N ILE A 195 -54.46 -21.01 17.53
CA ILE A 195 -55.19 -22.28 17.43
C ILE A 195 -55.29 -23.08 18.77
N PRO A 196 -54.31 -23.08 19.72
CA PRO A 196 -54.39 -23.90 20.94
C PRO A 196 -55.22 -23.27 22.08
N ARG A 197 -55.86 -22.12 21.86
CA ARG A 197 -56.74 -21.48 22.86
C ARG A 197 -58.22 -21.86 22.72
N LEU A 198 -58.68 -22.28 21.54
CA LEU A 198 -60.09 -22.67 21.36
C LEU A 198 -60.39 -24.09 21.87
N ASP A 199 -59.46 -25.04 21.70
CA ASP A 199 -59.71 -26.44 22.08
C ASP A 199 -59.81 -26.64 23.61
N ARG A 200 -59.07 -25.84 24.39
CA ARG A 200 -59.11 -25.90 25.86
C ARG A 200 -60.42 -25.38 26.47
N TRP A 201 -61.20 -24.58 25.75
CA TRP A 201 -62.50 -24.11 26.23
C TRP A 201 -63.61 -25.14 26.00
N ILE A 202 -63.55 -25.88 24.88
CA ILE A 202 -64.56 -26.88 24.51
C ILE A 202 -64.46 -28.14 25.39
N GLN A 203 -63.25 -28.56 25.78
CA GLN A 203 -63.07 -29.72 26.66
C GLN A 203 -63.45 -29.48 28.14
N LYS A 204 -63.59 -28.24 28.58
CA LYS A 204 -63.89 -27.92 29.98
C LYS A 204 -65.40 -27.85 30.27
N ASN A 205 -66.24 -27.86 29.23
CA ASN A 205 -67.68 -27.65 29.30
C ASN A 205 -68.52 -28.82 28.75
N ASN A 206 -67.92 -30.00 28.59
CA ASN A 206 -68.60 -31.29 28.39
C ASN A 206 -68.22 -32.24 29.52
#